data_AF-A0A7S2UWW7-F1
#
_entry.id   AF-A0A7S2UWW7-F1
#
_cell.length_a   1.000
_cell.length_b   1.000
_cell.length_c   1.000
_cell.angle_alpha   90.00
_cell.angle_beta   90.00
_cell.angle_gamma   90.00
#
_symmetry.space_group_name_H-M   'P 1'
#
loop_
_entity.id
_entity.type
_entity.pdbx_description
1 polymer ?
#
loop_
_entity_poly.entity_id
_entity_poly.type
_entity_poly.pdbx_seq_one_letter_code
_entity_poly.pdbx_strand_id
1 'polypeptide(L)'
;VRKIVAHLDKYPDGVPLPSGGSLTTRRFLQLGLNLGRGSGLEDVYFFTENAFEGEGDNEQLSFSFLRSFENAQGFDTNPIYAILHESIYCEGKASAWSAERVMNKLMEDNPTTFDYKVALEKGDDHPVYFTGEMVFPFMFDGCYSELAPLKKAAELLAADDSWVSLYDKDALAQCPVPCAAAVYYDDMYVERMFSEEVAKLMPNTKIWVTNEYQHSGLSDDGGKIFDRLMGMVKGTVSIPS
;
A
#
# COMPACT_ATOMS: atom_id res chain seq x y z
N VAL A 1 -14.25 3.61 12.54
CA VAL A 1 -14.15 2.67 11.38
C VAL A 1 -15.48 1.99 11.02
N ARG A 2 -16.00 1.03 11.81
CA ARG A 2 -17.21 0.24 11.46
C ARG A 2 -18.40 1.10 11.05
N LYS A 3 -18.69 2.17 11.78
CA LYS A 3 -19.77 3.13 11.47
C LYS A 3 -19.61 3.77 10.08
N ILE A 4 -18.39 4.15 9.69
CA ILE A 4 -18.09 4.72 8.37
C ILE A 4 -18.33 3.67 7.28
N VAL A 5 -17.82 2.46 7.47
CA VAL A 5 -18.00 1.34 6.54
C VAL A 5 -19.47 0.99 6.36
N ALA A 6 -20.24 0.90 7.46
CA ALA A 6 -21.68 0.66 7.42
C ALA A 6 -22.47 1.80 6.76
N HIS A 7 -22.01 3.05 6.88
CA HIS A 7 -22.61 4.17 6.16
C HIS A 7 -22.32 4.07 4.66
N LEU A 8 -21.07 3.83 4.28
CA LEU A 8 -20.65 3.72 2.88
C LEU A 8 -21.27 2.51 2.15
N ASP A 9 -21.48 1.39 2.85
CA ASP A 9 -22.11 0.19 2.27
C ASP A 9 -23.57 0.43 1.82
N LYS A 10 -24.24 1.46 2.38
CA LYS A 10 -25.58 1.90 1.91
C LYS A 10 -25.52 2.59 0.55
N TYR A 11 -24.35 3.07 0.12
CA TYR A 11 -24.11 3.80 -1.11
C TYR A 11 -23.08 3.03 -1.97
N PRO A 12 -23.49 2.01 -2.73
CA PRO A 12 -22.56 1.16 -3.47
C PRO A 12 -21.71 1.93 -4.50
N ASP A 13 -22.26 3.00 -5.09
CA ASP A 13 -21.54 3.91 -6.00
C ASP A 13 -20.66 4.94 -5.26
N GLY A 14 -20.71 4.94 -3.93
CA GLY A 14 -19.97 5.82 -3.04
C GLY A 14 -20.62 7.18 -2.79
N VAL A 15 -20.05 7.90 -1.82
CA VAL A 15 -20.42 9.30 -1.52
C VAL A 15 -19.56 10.23 -2.37
N PRO A 16 -20.13 11.22 -3.10
CA PRO A 16 -19.35 12.11 -3.95
C PRO A 16 -18.26 12.87 -3.19
N LEU A 17 -17.07 12.94 -3.79
CA LEU A 17 -15.94 13.69 -3.22
C LEU A 17 -15.87 15.12 -3.81
N PRO A 18 -15.39 16.13 -3.04
CA PRO A 18 -15.40 17.53 -3.46
C PRO A 18 -14.73 17.85 -4.80
N SER A 19 -13.70 17.09 -5.20
CA SER A 19 -12.91 17.29 -6.42
C SER A 19 -13.30 16.35 -7.55
N GLY A 20 -14.33 15.52 -7.34
CA GLY A 20 -14.78 14.50 -8.28
C GLY A 20 -14.53 13.07 -7.79
N GLY A 21 -15.22 12.12 -8.41
CA GLY A 21 -15.16 10.71 -8.02
C GLY A 21 -15.99 10.46 -6.76
N SER A 22 -15.77 9.32 -6.12
CA SER A 22 -16.57 8.91 -4.97
C SER A 22 -15.76 8.15 -3.92
N LEU A 23 -16.15 8.36 -2.66
CA LEU A 23 -15.73 7.58 -1.52
C LEU A 23 -16.60 6.33 -1.43
N THR A 24 -16.08 5.21 -1.94
CA THR A 24 -16.67 3.89 -1.74
C THR A 24 -16.08 3.21 -0.51
N THR A 25 -16.74 2.17 0.01
CA THR A 25 -16.17 1.35 1.09
C THR A 25 -14.78 0.83 0.74
N ARG A 26 -14.59 0.30 -0.48
CA ARG A 26 -13.28 -0.22 -0.93
C ARG A 26 -12.22 0.89 -0.97
N ARG A 27 -12.56 2.10 -1.43
CA ARG A 27 -11.64 3.25 -1.42
C ARG A 27 -11.27 3.66 0.00
N PHE A 28 -12.22 3.65 0.93
CA PHE A 28 -11.97 3.93 2.35
C PHE A 28 -11.00 2.91 2.97
N LEU A 29 -11.15 1.62 2.66
CA LEU A 29 -10.25 0.57 3.18
C LEU A 29 -8.81 0.71 2.68
N GLN A 30 -8.56 1.43 1.59
CA GLN A 30 -7.20 1.74 1.12
C GLN A 30 -6.48 2.79 1.98
N LEU A 31 -7.11 3.37 3.00
CA LEU A 31 -6.38 4.14 4.02
C LEU A 31 -5.35 3.29 4.78
N GLY A 32 -5.46 1.96 4.70
CA GLY A 32 -4.44 1.04 5.21
C GLY A 32 -3.08 1.24 4.57
N LEU A 33 -3.00 1.86 3.38
CA LEU A 33 -1.75 2.34 2.81
C LEU A 33 -0.95 3.21 3.79
N ASN A 34 -1.56 3.91 4.74
CA ASN A 34 -0.79 4.72 5.70
C ASN A 34 -0.17 3.89 6.83
N LEU A 35 -0.67 2.69 7.13
CA LEU A 35 -0.31 1.94 8.35
C LEU A 35 1.15 1.46 8.40
N GLY A 36 1.86 1.42 7.28
CA GLY A 36 3.30 1.10 7.23
C GLY A 36 4.21 2.32 7.37
N ARG A 37 3.66 3.48 7.74
CA ARG A 37 4.43 4.69 8.11
C ARG A 37 4.50 4.83 9.62
N GLY A 38 5.53 5.51 10.12
CA GLY A 38 5.78 5.69 11.55
C GLY A 38 4.61 6.29 12.35
N SER A 39 3.86 7.25 11.78
CA SER A 39 2.66 7.87 12.37
C SER A 39 1.35 7.36 11.79
N GLY A 40 1.41 6.31 10.95
CA GLY A 40 0.30 5.93 10.08
C GLY A 40 -0.96 5.50 10.82
N LEU A 41 -0.79 4.85 11.97
CA LEU A 41 -1.89 4.38 12.79
C LEU A 41 -2.62 5.55 13.46
N GLU A 42 -1.88 6.50 14.01
CA GLU A 42 -2.40 7.73 14.60
C GLU A 42 -3.14 8.55 13.55
N ASP A 43 -2.54 8.69 12.36
CA ASP A 43 -3.14 9.43 11.25
C ASP A 43 -4.51 8.83 10.87
N VAL A 44 -4.58 7.50 10.69
CA VAL A 44 -5.85 6.81 10.40
C VAL A 44 -6.84 6.92 11.58
N TYR A 45 -6.36 6.85 12.82
CA TYR A 45 -7.21 7.00 14.01
C TYR A 45 -7.88 8.38 14.05
N PHE A 46 -7.09 9.45 14.05
CA PHE A 46 -7.57 10.84 14.09
C PHE A 46 -8.46 11.17 12.90
N PHE A 47 -8.13 10.62 11.73
CA PHE A 47 -8.93 10.77 10.53
C PHE A 47 -10.39 10.31 10.73
N THR A 48 -10.61 9.26 11.54
CA THR A 48 -11.94 8.67 11.73
C THR A 48 -12.77 9.28 12.86
N GLU A 49 -12.19 10.14 13.71
CA GLU A 49 -12.89 10.70 14.88
C GLU A 49 -14.04 11.64 14.50
N ASN A 50 -13.85 12.48 13.48
CA ASN A 50 -14.80 13.54 13.10
C ASN A 50 -15.42 13.29 11.71
N ALA A 51 -15.72 12.02 11.41
CA ALA A 51 -16.19 11.61 10.10
C ALA A 51 -17.61 12.10 9.76
N PHE A 52 -18.45 12.29 10.77
CA PHE A 52 -19.87 12.59 10.62
C PHE A 52 -20.24 13.99 11.12
N GLU A 53 -21.27 14.56 10.52
CA GLU A 53 -21.97 15.76 10.97
C GLU A 53 -23.49 15.54 10.92
N GLY A 54 -24.24 16.39 11.62
CA GLY A 54 -25.69 16.25 11.75
C GLY A 54 -26.11 15.32 12.89
N GLU A 55 -27.42 15.12 13.04
CA GLU A 55 -28.00 14.30 14.11
C GLU A 55 -29.15 13.44 13.55
N GLY A 56 -29.34 12.26 14.14
CA GLY A 56 -30.41 11.34 13.79
C GLY A 56 -30.37 10.91 12.32
N ASP A 57 -31.51 11.01 11.64
CA ASP A 57 -31.64 10.60 10.23
C ASP A 57 -30.91 11.51 9.24
N ASN A 58 -30.46 12.70 9.68
CA ASN A 58 -29.68 13.63 8.86
C ASN A 58 -28.16 13.46 9.05
N GLU A 59 -27.72 12.44 9.80
CA GLU A 59 -26.30 12.18 9.99
C GLU A 59 -25.64 11.74 8.66
N GLN A 60 -24.64 12.51 8.22
CA GLN A 60 -23.94 12.31 6.97
C GLN A 60 -22.43 12.47 7.15
N LEU A 61 -21.64 12.02 6.17
CA LEU A 61 -20.21 12.30 6.17
C LEU A 61 -19.96 13.80 6.01
N SER A 62 -19.13 14.37 6.89
CA SER A 62 -18.87 15.81 6.91
C SER A 62 -18.04 16.24 5.71
N PHE A 63 -18.25 17.48 5.23
CA PHE A 63 -17.42 18.04 4.16
C PHE A 63 -15.93 18.04 4.54
N SER A 64 -15.60 18.36 5.79
CA SER A 64 -14.22 18.33 6.30
C SER A 64 -13.60 16.94 6.25
N PHE A 65 -14.38 15.89 6.53
CA PHE A 65 -13.91 14.51 6.43
C PHE A 65 -13.68 14.13 4.97
N LEU A 66 -14.64 14.39 4.08
CA LEU A 66 -14.52 14.08 2.66
C LEU A 66 -13.32 14.80 2.02
N ARG A 67 -13.14 16.09 2.34
CA ARG A 67 -12.01 16.87 1.83
C ARG A 67 -10.67 16.37 2.36
N SER A 68 -10.60 16.05 3.65
CA SER A 68 -9.40 15.47 4.25
C SER A 68 -9.09 14.10 3.63
N PHE A 69 -10.10 13.32 3.28
CA PHE A 69 -9.97 11.98 2.69
C PHE A 69 -9.30 12.05 1.32
N GLU A 70 -9.76 12.97 0.47
CA GLU A 70 -9.15 13.22 -0.84
C GLU A 70 -7.65 13.50 -0.71
N ASN A 71 -7.28 14.37 0.24
CA ASN A 71 -5.89 14.79 0.44
C ASN A 71 -5.02 13.66 1.04
N ALA A 72 -5.62 12.68 1.71
CA ALA A 72 -4.91 11.54 2.30
C ALA A 72 -4.51 10.49 1.25
N GLN A 73 -5.05 10.53 0.03
CA GLN A 73 -4.77 9.57 -1.04
C GLN A 73 -4.19 10.25 -2.28
N GLY A 74 -2.95 9.93 -2.62
CA GLY A 74 -2.23 10.53 -3.74
C GLY A 74 -2.48 9.92 -5.12
N PHE A 75 -3.42 8.98 -5.28
CA PHE A 75 -3.60 8.22 -6.52
C PHE A 75 -4.06 9.09 -7.70
N ASP A 76 -4.97 10.05 -7.46
CA ASP A 76 -5.46 10.96 -8.50
C ASP A 76 -4.34 11.91 -9.00
N THR A 77 -3.43 12.32 -8.11
CA THR A 77 -2.31 13.22 -8.47
C THR A 77 -1.07 12.50 -8.98
N ASN A 78 -0.96 11.18 -8.76
CA ASN A 78 0.19 10.35 -9.12
C ASN A 78 -0.26 9.10 -9.90
N PRO A 79 -0.90 9.24 -11.07
CA PRO A 79 -1.47 8.11 -11.80
C PRO A 79 -0.44 7.08 -12.25
N ILE A 80 0.83 7.48 -12.45
CA ILE A 80 1.93 6.57 -12.79
C ILE A 80 2.18 5.55 -11.67
N TYR A 81 2.09 6.00 -10.42
CA TYR A 81 2.23 5.11 -9.27
C TYR A 81 1.13 4.04 -9.29
N ALA A 82 -0.12 4.43 -9.52
CA ALA A 82 -1.22 3.48 -9.60
C ALA A 82 -1.09 2.51 -10.78
N ILE A 83 -0.80 3.03 -11.98
CA ILE A 83 -0.84 2.23 -13.21
C ILE A 83 0.32 1.24 -13.32
N LEU A 84 1.50 1.58 -12.78
CA LEU A 84 2.68 0.73 -12.85
C LEU A 84 2.87 -0.16 -11.62
N HIS A 85 2.03 -0.01 -10.59
CA HIS A 85 2.22 -0.59 -9.26
C HIS A 85 2.53 -2.08 -9.25
N GLU A 86 1.78 -2.89 -9.98
CA GLU A 86 2.05 -4.33 -10.08
C GLU A 86 3.11 -4.64 -11.15
N SER A 87 3.15 -3.86 -12.22
CA SER A 87 4.01 -4.14 -13.38
C SER A 87 5.50 -4.09 -13.07
N ILE A 88 5.91 -3.29 -12.07
CA ILE A 88 7.32 -3.21 -11.65
C ILE A 88 7.86 -4.52 -11.05
N TYR A 89 6.97 -5.46 -10.69
CA TYR A 89 7.33 -6.77 -10.16
C TYR A 89 7.21 -7.90 -11.19
N CYS A 90 6.70 -7.63 -12.40
CA CYS A 90 6.44 -8.66 -13.39
C CYS A 90 7.73 -9.18 -14.03
N GLU A 91 7.88 -10.51 -14.04
CA GLU A 91 8.98 -11.22 -14.70
C GLU A 91 8.44 -12.48 -15.39
N GLY A 92 8.42 -12.49 -16.72
CA GLY A 92 7.94 -13.62 -17.54
C GLY A 92 6.45 -13.95 -17.43
N LYS A 93 5.68 -13.16 -16.68
CA LYS A 93 4.25 -13.38 -16.42
C LYS A 93 3.53 -12.05 -16.22
N ALA A 94 2.27 -12.03 -16.62
CA ALA A 94 1.36 -10.95 -16.32
C ALA A 94 1.05 -10.87 -14.82
N SER A 95 0.87 -9.65 -14.29
CA SER A 95 0.38 -9.49 -12.92
C SER A 95 -1.06 -10.02 -12.82
N ALA A 96 -1.86 -9.83 -13.87
CA ALA A 96 -3.25 -10.24 -13.97
C ALA A 96 -4.05 -9.82 -12.72
N TRP A 97 -3.86 -8.58 -12.27
CA TRP A 97 -4.46 -8.04 -11.05
C TRP A 97 -4.19 -8.93 -9.84
N SER A 98 -2.91 -9.14 -9.51
CA SER A 98 -2.49 -10.09 -8.48
C SER A 98 -3.07 -9.73 -7.11
N ALA A 99 -3.12 -8.46 -6.73
CA ALA A 99 -3.71 -8.02 -5.47
C ALA A 99 -5.19 -8.44 -5.36
N GLU A 100 -6.00 -8.17 -6.39
CA GLU A 100 -7.42 -8.56 -6.44
C GLU A 100 -7.58 -10.08 -6.41
N ARG A 101 -6.80 -10.82 -7.23
CA ARG A 101 -6.87 -12.29 -7.29
C ARG A 101 -6.52 -12.95 -5.97
N VAL A 102 -5.44 -12.51 -5.32
CA VAL A 102 -5.00 -13.03 -4.01
C VAL A 102 -6.03 -12.67 -2.94
N MET A 103 -6.53 -11.44 -2.93
CA MET A 103 -7.58 -11.01 -2.00
C MET A 103 -8.84 -11.87 -2.15
N ASN A 104 -9.31 -12.11 -3.37
CA ASN A 104 -10.46 -12.97 -3.64
C ASN A 104 -10.22 -14.39 -3.16
N LYS A 105 -9.03 -14.95 -3.44
CA LYS A 105 -8.67 -16.29 -2.98
C LYS A 105 -8.66 -16.39 -1.44
N LEU A 106 -8.12 -15.39 -0.76
CA LEU A 106 -8.12 -15.32 0.71
C LEU A 106 -9.54 -15.22 1.28
N MET A 107 -10.43 -14.46 0.62
CA MET A 107 -11.84 -14.39 1.01
C MET A 107 -12.59 -15.69 0.73
N GLU A 108 -12.27 -16.42 -0.34
CA GLU A 108 -12.84 -17.75 -0.59
C GLU A 108 -12.41 -18.77 0.47
N ASP A 109 -11.12 -18.79 0.81
CA ASP A 109 -10.54 -19.74 1.75
C ASP A 109 -10.90 -19.39 3.20
N ASN A 110 -11.01 -18.11 3.51
CA ASN A 110 -11.41 -17.60 4.82
C ASN A 110 -12.25 -16.32 4.69
N PRO A 111 -13.57 -16.45 4.43
CA PRO A 111 -14.46 -15.31 4.23
C PRO A 111 -14.58 -14.41 5.46
N THR A 112 -14.14 -14.91 6.61
CA THR A 112 -14.16 -14.20 7.88
C THR A 112 -12.91 -13.33 8.10
N THR A 113 -11.95 -13.28 7.18
CA THR A 113 -10.79 -12.40 7.42
C THR A 113 -10.94 -11.07 6.73
N PHE A 114 -11.24 -11.05 5.43
CA PHE A 114 -11.09 -9.84 4.62
C PHE A 114 -12.39 -9.25 4.09
N ASP A 115 -13.53 -9.93 4.26
CA ASP A 115 -14.81 -9.42 3.83
C ASP A 115 -15.40 -8.47 4.88
N TYR A 116 -15.43 -7.17 4.57
CA TYR A 116 -16.00 -6.16 5.44
C TYR A 116 -17.49 -6.40 5.71
N LYS A 117 -18.23 -7.07 4.80
CA LYS A 117 -19.65 -7.37 5.01
C LYS A 117 -19.83 -8.39 6.12
N VAL A 118 -18.99 -9.43 6.13
CA VAL A 118 -18.94 -10.39 7.23
C VAL A 118 -18.57 -9.69 8.53
N ALA A 119 -17.64 -8.72 8.49
CA ALA A 119 -17.32 -7.89 9.66
C ALA A 119 -18.54 -7.11 10.15
N LEU A 120 -19.29 -6.44 9.26
CA LEU A 120 -20.51 -5.72 9.62
C LEU A 120 -21.58 -6.64 10.23
N GLU A 121 -21.79 -7.83 9.66
CA GLU A 121 -22.78 -8.80 10.14
C GLU A 121 -22.45 -9.37 11.52
N LYS A 122 -21.17 -9.69 11.77
CA LYS A 122 -20.72 -10.33 13.02
C LYS A 122 -20.49 -9.37 14.18
N GLY A 123 -20.39 -8.07 13.91
CA GLY A 123 -20.20 -7.06 14.94
C GLY A 123 -18.78 -7.05 15.52
N ASP A 124 -18.66 -6.69 16.80
CA ASP A 124 -17.40 -6.23 17.40
C ASP A 124 -16.32 -7.31 17.55
N ASP A 125 -16.70 -8.58 17.62
CA ASP A 125 -15.76 -9.72 17.62
C ASP A 125 -15.09 -9.93 16.25
N HIS A 126 -15.44 -9.11 15.27
CA HIS A 126 -14.94 -9.22 13.91
C HIS A 126 -14.44 -7.89 13.35
N PRO A 127 -13.12 -7.61 13.40
CA PRO A 127 -12.57 -6.34 12.97
C PRO A 127 -12.73 -6.14 11.46
N VAL A 128 -12.89 -4.89 11.06
CA VAL A 128 -12.74 -4.49 9.66
C VAL A 128 -11.25 -4.32 9.38
N TYR A 129 -10.74 -5.02 8.37
CA TYR A 129 -9.36 -4.87 7.93
C TYR A 129 -9.23 -3.85 6.80
N PHE A 130 -8.19 -3.03 6.88
CA PHE A 130 -7.78 -2.17 5.79
C PHE A 130 -6.89 -2.94 4.81
N THR A 131 -6.81 -2.44 3.58
CA THR A 131 -5.83 -2.92 2.59
C THR A 131 -4.58 -2.05 2.65
N GLY A 132 -3.41 -2.68 2.60
CA GLY A 132 -2.11 -2.00 2.58
C GLY A 132 -1.82 -1.35 1.21
N GLU A 133 -0.55 -1.41 0.79
CA GLU A 133 -0.09 -0.84 -0.48
C GLU A 133 -0.47 -1.69 -1.70
N MET A 134 -1.77 -1.73 -1.99
CA MET A 134 -2.33 -2.53 -3.07
C MET A 134 -3.18 -1.67 -4.00
N VAL A 135 -2.98 -1.86 -5.30
CA VAL A 135 -3.78 -1.29 -6.37
C VAL A 135 -4.74 -2.35 -6.91
N PHE A 136 -5.97 -1.94 -7.17
CA PHE A 136 -7.04 -2.83 -7.61
C PHE A 136 -7.69 -2.30 -8.90
N PRO A 137 -8.26 -3.17 -9.74
CA PRO A 137 -8.94 -2.75 -10.98
C PRO A 137 -10.07 -1.76 -10.74
N PHE A 138 -10.81 -1.88 -9.63
CA PHE A 138 -11.93 -0.98 -9.31
C PHE A 138 -11.51 0.50 -9.19
N MET A 139 -10.22 0.76 -8.90
CA MET A 139 -9.72 2.13 -8.80
C MET A 139 -9.87 2.88 -10.12
N PHE A 140 -9.89 2.17 -11.24
CA PHE A 140 -10.04 2.71 -12.59
C PHE A 140 -11.51 2.75 -13.07
N ASP A 141 -12.48 2.40 -12.21
CA ASP A 141 -13.91 2.34 -12.56
C ASP A 141 -14.68 3.65 -12.31
N GLY A 142 -14.01 4.71 -11.82
CA GLY A 142 -14.61 6.03 -11.62
C GLY A 142 -14.65 6.52 -10.18
N CYS A 143 -14.29 5.69 -9.20
CA CYS A 143 -14.17 6.17 -7.82
C CYS A 143 -12.98 7.13 -7.67
N TYR A 144 -11.90 6.95 -8.43
CA TYR A 144 -10.82 7.92 -8.66
C TYR A 144 -11.02 8.57 -10.03
N SER A 145 -11.19 9.90 -10.06
CA SER A 145 -11.56 10.63 -11.27
C SER A 145 -10.45 10.61 -12.31
N GLU A 146 -9.21 10.79 -11.87
CA GLU A 146 -8.06 10.93 -12.76
C GLU A 146 -7.52 9.56 -13.23
N LEU A 147 -7.88 8.48 -12.53
CA LEU A 147 -7.55 7.13 -12.96
C LEU A 147 -8.52 6.56 -13.99
N ALA A 148 -9.79 6.95 -13.97
CA ALA A 148 -10.82 6.38 -14.84
C ALA A 148 -10.47 6.44 -16.35
N PRO A 149 -9.91 7.54 -16.90
CA PRO A 149 -9.47 7.60 -18.30
C PRO A 149 -8.36 6.59 -18.64
N LEU A 150 -7.60 6.12 -17.64
CA LEU A 150 -6.46 5.23 -17.81
C LEU A 150 -6.84 3.74 -17.74
N LYS A 151 -8.10 3.40 -17.48
CA LYS A 151 -8.56 2.01 -17.31
C LYS A 151 -8.06 1.07 -18.40
N LYS A 152 -8.22 1.47 -19.67
CA LYS A 152 -7.78 0.64 -20.80
C LYS A 152 -6.27 0.38 -20.79
N ALA A 153 -5.47 1.37 -20.42
CA ALA A 153 -4.01 1.21 -20.33
C ALA A 153 -3.63 0.31 -19.14
N ALA A 154 -4.31 0.47 -18.01
CA ALA A 154 -4.11 -0.38 -16.83
C ALA A 154 -4.42 -1.86 -17.13
N GLU A 155 -5.52 -2.15 -17.83
CA GLU A 155 -5.87 -3.52 -18.25
C GLU A 155 -4.86 -4.12 -19.22
N LEU A 156 -4.33 -3.33 -20.16
CA LEU A 156 -3.28 -3.80 -21.08
C LEU A 156 -2.01 -4.19 -20.33
N LEU A 157 -1.57 -3.36 -19.37
CA LEU A 157 -0.39 -3.63 -18.55
C LEU A 157 -0.60 -4.84 -17.63
N ALA A 158 -1.78 -4.95 -17.01
CA ALA A 158 -2.11 -6.08 -16.14
C ALA A 158 -2.20 -7.42 -16.91
N ALA A 159 -2.56 -7.40 -18.20
CA ALA A 159 -2.67 -8.57 -19.05
C ALA A 159 -1.37 -8.94 -19.80
N ASP A 160 -0.39 -8.03 -19.86
CA ASP A 160 0.86 -8.25 -20.59
C ASP A 160 1.68 -9.36 -19.92
N ASP A 161 1.95 -10.44 -20.63
CA ASP A 161 2.79 -11.56 -20.19
C ASP A 161 4.17 -11.58 -20.85
N SER A 162 4.49 -10.55 -21.66
CA SER A 162 5.74 -10.45 -22.42
C SER A 162 6.92 -9.89 -21.61
N TRP A 163 6.74 -9.68 -20.30
CA TRP A 163 7.78 -9.19 -19.41
C TRP A 163 9.04 -10.04 -19.47
N VAL A 164 10.17 -9.39 -19.78
CA VAL A 164 11.48 -10.05 -19.81
C VAL A 164 11.99 -10.30 -18.39
N SER A 165 13.08 -11.06 -18.28
CA SER A 165 13.78 -11.19 -17.01
C SER A 165 14.28 -9.82 -16.53
N LEU A 166 13.94 -9.46 -15.31
CA LEU A 166 14.28 -8.14 -14.74
C LEU A 166 15.73 -8.11 -14.23
N TYR A 167 16.21 -9.24 -13.68
CA TYR A 167 17.49 -9.32 -12.99
C TYR A 167 18.35 -10.48 -13.49
N ASP A 168 19.58 -10.17 -13.89
CA ASP A 168 20.61 -11.18 -14.13
C ASP A 168 21.26 -11.58 -12.78
N LYS A 169 20.91 -12.77 -12.28
CA LYS A 169 21.41 -13.28 -11.00
C LYS A 169 22.91 -13.55 -11.00
N ASP A 170 23.48 -13.96 -12.13
CA ASP A 170 24.92 -14.22 -12.25
C ASP A 170 25.69 -12.89 -12.22
N ALA A 171 25.16 -11.85 -12.88
CA ALA A 171 25.73 -10.51 -12.81
C ALA A 171 25.64 -9.92 -11.39
N LEU A 172 24.52 -10.13 -10.68
CA LEU A 172 24.35 -9.70 -9.28
C LEU A 172 25.36 -10.38 -8.34
N ALA A 173 25.55 -11.69 -8.49
CA ALA A 173 26.49 -12.46 -7.68
C ALA A 173 27.96 -12.06 -7.92
N GLN A 174 28.27 -11.57 -9.13
CA GLN A 174 29.61 -11.13 -9.51
C GLN A 174 29.82 -9.62 -9.36
N CYS A 175 28.81 -8.86 -8.91
CA CYS A 175 28.91 -7.41 -8.81
C CYS A 175 29.99 -6.99 -7.80
N PRO A 176 31.07 -6.31 -8.23
CA PRO A 176 32.20 -5.96 -7.35
C PRO A 176 31.95 -4.70 -6.53
N VAL A 177 30.86 -3.97 -6.80
CA VAL A 177 30.56 -2.69 -6.16
C VAL A 177 30.05 -2.95 -4.73
N PRO A 178 30.68 -2.37 -3.69
CA PRO A 178 30.16 -2.46 -2.33
C PRO A 178 28.78 -1.83 -2.22
N CYS A 179 27.85 -2.53 -1.60
CA CYS A 179 26.47 -2.09 -1.41
C CYS A 179 26.11 -2.12 0.08
N ALA A 180 25.24 -1.20 0.49
CA ALA A 180 24.59 -1.26 1.79
C ALA A 180 23.09 -1.02 1.63
N ALA A 181 22.27 -1.77 2.36
CA ALA A 181 20.82 -1.63 2.35
C ALA A 181 20.27 -1.56 3.78
N ALA A 182 19.27 -0.72 3.98
CA ALA A 182 18.44 -0.74 5.17
C ALA A 182 17.29 -1.73 4.92
N VAL A 183 17.01 -2.57 5.91
CA VAL A 183 15.88 -3.50 5.87
C VAL A 183 15.09 -3.27 7.16
N TYR A 184 13.87 -2.77 7.03
CA TYR A 184 13.02 -2.54 8.19
C TYR A 184 12.38 -3.85 8.62
N TYR A 185 12.41 -4.13 9.93
CA TYR A 185 12.08 -5.44 10.47
C TYR A 185 10.59 -5.78 10.30
N ASP A 186 9.72 -4.80 10.59
CA ASP A 186 8.26 -4.92 10.54
C ASP A 186 7.67 -4.11 9.35
N ASP A 187 8.40 -4.01 8.23
CA ASP A 187 7.91 -3.31 7.04
C ASP A 187 6.65 -4.00 6.49
N MET A 188 5.54 -3.26 6.46
CA MET A 188 4.26 -3.78 5.98
C MET A 188 4.21 -3.95 4.46
N TYR A 189 5.08 -3.28 3.70
CA TYR A 189 5.04 -3.26 2.25
C TYR A 189 6.13 -4.13 1.62
N VAL A 190 7.33 -4.15 2.22
CA VAL A 190 8.48 -4.90 1.70
C VAL A 190 8.87 -6.01 2.66
N GLU A 191 8.55 -7.26 2.32
CA GLU A 191 8.86 -8.42 3.15
C GLU A 191 10.37 -8.56 3.41
N ARG A 192 10.74 -8.53 4.69
CA ARG A 192 12.13 -8.64 5.16
C ARG A 192 12.79 -9.92 4.66
N MET A 193 12.10 -11.06 4.72
CA MET A 193 12.71 -12.34 4.35
C MET A 193 13.16 -12.35 2.89
N PHE A 194 12.38 -11.76 1.97
CA PHE A 194 12.78 -11.64 0.56
C PHE A 194 13.96 -10.69 0.39
N SER A 195 14.01 -9.59 1.15
CA SER A 195 15.15 -8.66 1.14
C SER A 195 16.45 -9.35 1.59
N GLU A 196 16.37 -10.17 2.64
CA GLU A 196 17.52 -10.96 3.13
C GLU A 196 17.95 -12.05 2.14
N GLU A 197 17.01 -12.70 1.46
CA GLU A 197 17.30 -13.67 0.40
C GLU A 197 18.04 -13.03 -0.77
N VAL A 198 17.61 -11.85 -1.23
CA VAL A 198 18.31 -11.10 -2.29
C VAL A 198 19.70 -10.69 -1.83
N ALA A 199 19.86 -10.22 -0.59
CA ALA A 199 21.17 -9.85 -0.06
C ALA A 199 22.17 -11.03 -0.06
N LYS A 200 21.71 -12.27 0.19
CA LYS A 200 22.57 -13.47 0.11
C LYS A 200 23.07 -13.76 -1.31
N LEU A 201 22.35 -13.31 -2.34
CA LEU A 201 22.79 -13.44 -3.74
C LEU A 201 23.84 -12.38 -4.13
N MET A 202 24.05 -11.36 -3.31
CA MET A 202 24.94 -10.24 -3.58
C MET A 202 26.05 -10.17 -2.51
N PRO A 203 27.18 -10.87 -2.69
CA PRO A 203 28.17 -11.06 -1.62
C PRO A 203 28.84 -9.77 -1.12
N ASN A 204 28.77 -8.68 -1.89
CA ASN A 204 29.30 -7.37 -1.52
C ASN A 204 28.25 -6.44 -0.90
N THR A 205 27.04 -6.93 -0.63
CA THR A 205 25.95 -6.19 0.02
C THR A 205 25.95 -6.42 1.52
N LYS A 206 25.97 -5.34 2.29
CA LYS A 206 25.77 -5.36 3.74
C LYS A 206 24.38 -4.86 4.09
N ILE A 207 23.64 -5.63 4.89
CA ILE A 207 22.30 -5.23 5.33
C ILE A 207 22.33 -4.71 6.77
N TRP A 208 21.56 -3.66 7.03
CA TRP A 208 21.23 -3.19 8.37
C TRP A 208 19.75 -3.48 8.61
N VAL A 209 19.48 -4.56 9.33
CA VAL A 209 18.13 -4.90 9.78
C VAL A 209 17.81 -4.09 11.04
N THR A 210 16.69 -3.37 11.04
CA THR A 210 16.31 -2.49 12.15
C THR A 210 14.80 -2.41 12.34
N ASN A 211 14.36 -2.29 13.59
CA ASN A 211 12.97 -1.98 13.94
C ASN A 211 12.82 -0.53 14.47
N GLU A 212 13.85 0.30 14.31
CA GLU A 212 13.82 1.72 14.69
C GLU A 212 12.92 2.56 13.76
N TYR A 213 12.71 2.08 12.54
CA TYR A 213 11.94 2.78 11.50
C TYR A 213 10.92 1.83 10.88
N GLN A 214 9.83 2.43 10.40
CA GLN A 214 8.89 1.82 9.47
C GLN A 214 9.33 2.11 8.03
N HIS A 215 8.51 1.76 7.04
CA HIS A 215 8.81 2.02 5.63
C HIS A 215 9.09 3.52 5.33
N SER A 216 8.50 4.41 6.13
CA SER A 216 8.74 5.86 6.07
C SER A 216 10.12 6.31 6.54
N GLY A 217 11.04 5.40 6.90
CA GLY A 217 12.33 5.75 7.51
C GLY A 217 13.11 6.85 6.79
N LEU A 218 13.06 6.90 5.44
CA LEU A 218 13.71 7.97 4.68
C LEU A 218 13.09 9.36 4.92
N SER A 219 11.77 9.42 5.12
CA SER A 219 11.07 10.67 5.47
C SER A 219 11.25 11.02 6.94
N ASP A 220 11.33 10.02 7.81
CA ASP A 220 11.42 10.21 9.26
C ASP A 220 12.83 10.66 9.70
N ASP A 221 13.88 10.02 9.17
CA ASP A 221 15.27 10.33 9.49
C ASP A 221 16.25 9.97 8.36
N GLY A 222 15.94 10.41 7.14
CA GLY A 222 16.73 10.09 5.95
C GLY A 222 18.21 10.48 6.03
N GLY A 223 18.54 11.55 6.77
CA GLY A 223 19.92 11.97 6.99
C GLY A 223 20.73 10.91 7.75
N LYS A 224 20.22 10.43 8.89
CA LYS A 224 20.91 9.39 9.67
C LYS A 224 20.98 8.07 8.93
N ILE A 225 19.89 7.67 8.24
CA ILE A 225 19.88 6.43 7.46
C ILE A 225 20.93 6.52 6.35
N PHE A 226 20.95 7.61 5.59
CA PHE A 226 21.93 7.81 4.52
C PHE A 226 23.36 7.78 5.04
N ASP A 227 23.68 8.54 6.08
CA ASP A 227 25.02 8.60 6.67
C ASP A 227 25.49 7.22 7.16
N ARG A 228 24.58 6.45 7.76
CA ARG A 228 24.86 5.08 8.19
C ARG A 228 25.15 4.18 7.00
N LEU A 229 24.29 4.13 5.99
CA LEU A 229 24.49 3.31 4.79
C LEU A 229 25.81 3.67 4.08
N MET A 230 26.10 4.97 3.93
CA MET A 230 27.36 5.43 3.36
C MET A 230 28.57 5.03 4.23
N GLY A 231 28.43 5.08 5.55
CA GLY A 231 29.47 4.62 6.47
C GLY A 231 29.70 3.11 6.40
N MET A 232 28.65 2.32 6.17
CA MET A 232 28.72 0.86 5.98
C MET A 232 29.48 0.51 4.69
N VAL A 233 29.23 1.25 3.60
CA VAL A 233 29.94 1.14 2.32
C VAL A 233 31.41 1.53 2.48
N LYS A 234 31.70 2.65 3.16
CA LYS A 234 33.08 3.16 3.37
C LYS A 234 33.88 2.39 4.43
N GLY A 235 33.22 1.51 5.21
CA GLY A 235 33.85 0.79 6.31
C GLY A 235 34.10 1.64 7.56
N THR A 236 33.56 2.85 7.64
CA THR A 236 33.63 3.71 8.84
C THR A 236 32.62 3.31 9.91
N VAL A 237 31.57 2.59 9.52
CA VAL A 237 30.64 1.90 10.44
C VAL A 237 30.99 0.42 10.44
N SER A 238 31.40 -0.10 11.60
CA SER A 238 31.60 -1.53 11.79
C SER A 238 30.25 -2.22 11.89
N ILE A 239 30.01 -3.19 11.02
CA ILE A 239 28.87 -4.10 11.11
C ILE A 239 29.46 -5.47 11.45
N PRO A 240 29.02 -6.12 12.55
CA PRO A 240 29.42 -7.49 12.83
C PRO A 240 29.03 -8.39 11.64
N SER A 241 29.96 -9.27 11.26
CA SER A 241 29.74 -10.34 10.27
C SER A 241 28.72 -11.36 10.76
#